data_AF-T1I1W8-F1
#
_entry.id   AF-T1I1W8-F1
#
_cell.length_a   1.000
_cell.length_b   1.000
_cell.length_c   1.000
_cell.angle_alpha   90.00
_cell.angle_beta   90.00
_cell.angle_gamma   90.00
#
_symmetry.space_group_name_H-M   'P 1'
#
loop_
_entity.id
_entity.type
_entity.pdbx_description
1 polymer ?
#
loop_
_entity_poly.entity_id
_entity_poly.type
_entity_poly.pdbx_seq_one_letter_code
_entity_poly.pdbx_strand_id
1 'polypeptide(L)'
;KRRRTQTSSHNVPPQAVDTLISTIDRSYSDMNVTISRPFATNAVLQVTLGRVLQAVIAFKGLMIEWVVVKGYGETLDLWTESRHKVFRKITENSQAAMLHFYSPPLPELAVKSFMTWFHSYITLFSDTCKKCGNHLHCALPPTWRDLRTLEPFHEECKL
;
A
#
# COMPACT_ATOMS: atom_id res chain seq x y z
N LYS A 1 23.02 -31.35 -1.55
CA LYS A 1 22.21 -30.20 -1.05
C LYS A 1 21.56 -29.52 -2.26
N ARG A 2 20.29 -29.81 -2.59
CA ARG A 2 19.61 -29.27 -3.79
C ARG A 2 19.36 -27.78 -3.57
N ARG A 3 20.07 -26.92 -4.30
CA ARG A 3 19.94 -25.46 -4.21
C ARG A 3 18.53 -25.10 -4.68
N ARG A 4 17.65 -24.75 -3.74
CA ARG A 4 16.25 -24.37 -4.02
C ARG A 4 16.32 -23.15 -4.95
N THR A 5 15.79 -23.27 -6.17
CA THR A 5 15.75 -22.18 -7.14
C THR A 5 15.10 -20.98 -6.46
N GLN A 6 15.83 -19.87 -6.34
CA GLN A 6 15.31 -18.65 -5.73
C GLN A 6 14.14 -18.19 -6.61
N THR A 7 12.94 -18.14 -6.04
CA THR A 7 11.79 -17.50 -6.68
C THR A 7 12.16 -16.04 -6.92
N SER A 8 12.14 -15.60 -8.18
CA SER A 8 12.45 -14.20 -8.51
C SER A 8 11.21 -13.34 -8.34
N SER A 9 11.27 -12.32 -7.48
CA SER A 9 10.19 -11.34 -7.32
C SER A 9 10.11 -10.36 -8.50
N HIS A 10 11.24 -10.08 -9.15
CA HIS A 10 11.35 -9.05 -10.19
C HIS A 10 11.14 -9.60 -11.61
N ASN A 11 11.35 -10.90 -11.82
CA ASN A 11 11.21 -11.56 -13.11
C ASN A 11 10.04 -12.54 -13.07
N VAL A 12 8.82 -12.00 -12.93
CA VAL A 12 7.57 -12.73 -12.88
C VAL A 12 6.79 -12.47 -14.16
N PRO A 13 6.16 -13.49 -14.80
CA PRO A 13 5.34 -13.28 -16.00
C PRO A 13 4.22 -12.26 -15.75
N PRO A 14 3.93 -11.34 -16.71
CA PRO A 14 2.86 -10.35 -16.57
C PRO A 14 1.51 -10.95 -16.17
N GLN A 15 1.16 -12.12 -16.72
CA GLN A 15 -0.10 -12.81 -16.43
C GLN A 15 -0.23 -13.24 -14.97
N ALA A 16 0.88 -13.60 -14.32
CA ALA A 16 0.88 -13.96 -12.90
C ALA A 16 0.67 -12.72 -12.02
N VAL A 17 1.24 -11.58 -12.41
CA VAL A 17 0.96 -10.28 -11.77
C VAL A 17 -0.52 -9.95 -11.92
N ASP A 18 -1.06 -10.00 -13.14
CA ASP A 18 -2.46 -9.65 -13.43
C ASP A 18 -3.44 -10.55 -12.67
N THR A 19 -3.15 -11.85 -12.56
CA THR A 19 -3.95 -12.82 -11.80
C THR A 19 -3.97 -12.51 -10.31
N LEU A 20 -2.81 -12.16 -9.74
CA LEU A 20 -2.70 -11.77 -8.34
C LEU A 20 -3.49 -10.47 -8.07
N ILE A 21 -3.29 -9.45 -8.90
CA ILE A 21 -3.97 -8.16 -8.75
C ILE A 21 -5.49 -8.31 -8.90
N SER A 22 -5.96 -9.11 -9.86
CA SER A 22 -7.40 -9.41 -10.01
C SER A 22 -7.97 -10.17 -8.81
N THR A 23 -7.15 -10.95 -8.10
CA THR A 23 -7.58 -11.62 -6.87
C THR A 23 -7.68 -10.63 -5.71
N ILE A 24 -6.75 -9.69 -5.62
CA ILE A 24 -6.75 -8.62 -4.61
C ILE A 24 -7.92 -7.66 -4.84
N ASP A 25 -8.19 -7.24 -6.08
CA ASP A 25 -9.32 -6.35 -6.39
C ASP A 25 -10.65 -6.96 -5.96
N ARG A 26 -10.84 -8.27 -6.18
CA ARG A 26 -12.06 -8.98 -5.78
C ARG A 26 -12.17 -9.24 -4.27
N SER A 27 -11.08 -9.12 -3.50
CA SER A 27 -11.12 -9.41 -2.07
C SER A 27 -11.63 -8.25 -1.21
N TYR A 28 -11.76 -7.05 -1.77
CA TYR A 28 -12.20 -5.85 -1.05
C TYR A 28 -13.36 -5.18 -1.78
N SER A 29 -14.44 -4.86 -1.08
CA SER A 29 -15.61 -4.18 -1.67
C SER A 29 -15.47 -2.66 -1.73
N ASP A 30 -14.55 -2.12 -0.94
CA ASP A 30 -14.28 -0.70 -0.71
C ASP A 30 -12.90 -0.26 -1.22
N MET A 31 -12.16 -1.16 -1.87
CA MET A 31 -10.90 -0.85 -2.55
C MET A 31 -10.99 -1.31 -3.99
N ASN A 32 -10.76 -0.40 -4.92
CA ASN A 32 -10.68 -0.70 -6.35
C ASN A 32 -9.22 -0.60 -6.81
N VAL A 33 -8.78 -1.57 -7.60
CA VAL A 33 -7.42 -1.65 -8.14
C VAL A 33 -7.47 -1.79 -9.65
N THR A 34 -6.93 -0.80 -10.36
CA THR A 34 -6.74 -0.86 -11.81
C THR A 34 -5.27 -1.00 -12.15
N ILE A 35 -4.96 -1.78 -13.18
CA ILE A 35 -3.59 -2.04 -13.63
C ILE A 35 -3.34 -1.36 -14.97
N SER A 36 -2.19 -0.71 -15.10
CA SER A 36 -1.69 -0.13 -16.34
C SER A 36 -0.22 -0.50 -16.53
N ARG A 37 0.25 -0.52 -17.79
CA ARG A 37 1.65 -0.85 -18.14
C ARG A 37 2.21 0.22 -19.09
N PRO A 38 2.45 1.44 -18.60
CA PRO A 38 2.89 2.56 -19.44
C PRO A 38 4.21 2.28 -20.19
N PHE A 39 5.05 1.38 -19.66
CA PHE A 39 6.34 0.98 -20.25
C PHE A 39 6.40 -0.53 -20.57
N ALA A 40 5.26 -1.13 -20.93
CA ALA A 40 5.06 -2.54 -21.31
C ALA A 40 5.28 -3.60 -20.21
N THR A 41 6.40 -3.58 -19.48
CA THR A 41 6.75 -4.67 -18.54
C THR A 41 6.39 -4.37 -17.09
N ASN A 42 6.65 -3.16 -16.62
CA ASN A 42 6.37 -2.76 -15.25
C ASN A 42 4.89 -2.42 -15.09
N ALA A 43 4.25 -3.05 -14.10
CA ALA A 43 2.87 -2.75 -13.76
C ALA A 43 2.81 -1.51 -12.87
N VAL A 44 1.84 -0.66 -13.14
CA VAL A 44 1.50 0.50 -12.32
C VAL A 44 0.05 0.33 -11.92
N LEU A 45 -0.20 0.20 -10.62
CA LEU A 45 -1.54 0.10 -10.07
C LEU A 45 -2.03 1.47 -9.68
N GLN A 46 -3.26 1.80 -10.07
CA GLN A 46 -4.01 2.89 -9.48
C GLN A 46 -5.02 2.28 -8.52
N VAL A 47 -4.88 2.60 -7.24
CA VAL A 47 -5.71 2.11 -6.15
C VAL A 47 -6.60 3.24 -5.67
N THR A 48 -7.89 2.97 -5.50
CA THR A 48 -8.83 3.89 -4.84
C THR A 48 -9.43 3.19 -3.63
N LEU A 49 -9.30 3.78 -2.44
CA LEU A 49 -9.80 3.23 -1.18
C LEU A 49 -10.96 4.10 -0.67
N GLY A 50 -12.18 3.64 -0.93
CA GLY A 50 -13.42 4.35 -0.64
C GLY A 50 -13.39 5.80 -1.14
N ARG A 51 -13.79 6.73 -0.27
CA ARG A 51 -13.61 8.19 -0.47
C ARG A 51 -12.52 8.75 0.44
N VAL A 52 -11.56 7.91 0.83
CA VAL A 52 -10.50 8.28 1.78
C VAL A 52 -9.26 8.73 1.02
N LEU A 53 -8.73 7.86 0.18
CA LEU A 53 -7.47 8.08 -0.52
C LEU A 53 -7.42 7.37 -1.88
N GLN A 54 -6.46 7.78 -2.68
CA GLN A 54 -6.06 7.15 -3.92
C GLN A 54 -4.54 6.97 -3.92
N ALA A 55 -4.02 5.98 -4.62
CA ALA A 55 -2.59 5.74 -4.67
C ALA A 55 -2.14 5.23 -6.03
N VAL A 56 -0.89 5.52 -6.36
CA VAL A 56 -0.18 4.86 -7.45
C VAL A 56 0.92 3.98 -6.87
N ILE A 57 0.91 2.71 -7.27
CA ILE A 57 1.90 1.72 -6.81
C ILE A 57 2.62 1.16 -8.03
N ALA A 58 3.92 1.39 -8.11
CA ALA A 58 4.76 0.87 -9.19
C ALA A 58 5.35 -0.49 -8.80
N PHE A 59 5.30 -1.43 -9.75
CA PHE A 59 5.80 -2.78 -9.59
C PHE A 59 6.85 -3.11 -10.66
N LYS A 60 7.84 -3.90 -10.23
CA LYS A 60 8.73 -4.68 -11.10
C LYS A 60 8.51 -6.15 -10.80
N GLY A 61 7.81 -6.85 -11.70
CA GLY A 61 7.25 -8.16 -11.39
C GLY A 61 6.24 -8.06 -10.22
N LEU A 62 6.50 -8.78 -9.13
CA LEU A 62 5.76 -8.73 -7.87
C LEU A 62 6.46 -7.88 -6.80
N MET A 63 7.59 -7.24 -7.11
CA MET A 63 8.26 -6.33 -6.21
C MET A 63 7.63 -4.94 -6.30
N ILE A 64 7.18 -4.40 -5.16
CA ILE A 64 6.73 -3.01 -5.06
C ILE A 64 7.99 -2.13 -5.02
N GLU A 65 8.13 -1.23 -5.99
CA GLU A 65 9.29 -0.32 -6.10
C GLU A 65 8.98 1.07 -5.58
N TRP A 66 7.73 1.51 -5.74
CA TRP A 66 7.34 2.87 -5.38
C TRP A 66 5.86 2.95 -5.04
N VAL A 67 5.53 3.81 -4.08
CA VAL A 67 4.15 4.11 -3.68
C VAL A 67 4.02 5.62 -3.53
N VAL A 68 2.97 6.20 -4.11
CA VAL A 68 2.54 7.58 -3.86
C VAL A 68 1.08 7.54 -3.44
N VAL A 69 0.76 8.21 -2.33
CA VAL A 69 -0.60 8.28 -1.79
C VAL A 69 -1.10 9.72 -1.84
N LYS A 70 -2.35 9.87 -2.28
CA LYS A 70 -3.05 11.14 -2.41
C LYS A 70 -4.46 11.04 -1.82
N GLY A 71 -5.05 12.18 -1.49
CA GLY A 71 -6.44 12.25 -1.08
C GLY A 71 -7.39 11.95 -2.22
N TYR A 72 -8.55 11.44 -1.88
CA TYR A 72 -9.61 11.21 -2.87
C TYR A 72 -9.96 12.51 -3.61
N GLY A 73 -9.90 12.46 -4.94
CA GLY A 73 -10.17 13.61 -5.82
C GLY A 73 -8.96 14.51 -6.10
N GLU A 74 -7.77 14.21 -5.56
CA GLU A 74 -6.53 14.81 -6.04
C GLU A 74 -6.11 14.21 -7.40
N THR A 75 -5.38 14.99 -8.20
CA THR A 75 -4.78 14.49 -9.44
C THR A 75 -3.80 13.36 -9.12
N LEU A 76 -4.02 12.18 -9.71
CA LEU A 76 -3.25 10.99 -9.44
C LEU A 76 -2.08 10.83 -10.42
N ASP A 77 -0.85 10.93 -9.90
CA ASP A 77 0.40 10.74 -10.65
C ASP A 77 1.52 10.24 -9.71
N LEU A 78 2.61 9.74 -10.30
CA LEU A 78 3.74 9.15 -9.58
C LEU A 78 4.79 10.16 -9.08
N TRP A 79 4.71 11.41 -9.54
CA TRP A 79 5.84 12.35 -9.47
C TRP A 79 5.65 13.40 -8.40
N THR A 80 4.40 13.76 -8.13
CA THR A 80 4.07 14.84 -7.21
C THR A 80 3.49 14.28 -5.92
N GLU A 81 3.92 14.87 -4.82
CA GLU A 81 3.36 14.61 -3.51
C GLU A 81 1.91 15.10 -3.42
N SER A 82 1.14 14.53 -2.49
CA SER A 82 -0.16 15.09 -2.12
C SER A 82 -0.01 16.50 -1.56
N ARG A 83 -1.01 17.35 -1.84
CA ARG A 83 -1.10 18.69 -1.21
C ARG A 83 -1.44 18.62 0.28
N HIS A 84 -1.92 17.48 0.78
CA HIS A 84 -2.31 17.31 2.18
C HIS A 84 -1.23 16.55 2.96
N LYS A 85 -0.82 17.13 4.12
CA LYS A 85 0.22 16.56 4.99
C LYS A 85 -0.08 15.11 5.43
N VAL A 86 -1.35 14.78 5.65
CA VAL A 86 -1.78 13.43 6.05
C VAL A 86 -1.38 12.37 5.02
N PHE A 87 -1.60 12.60 3.71
CA PHE A 87 -1.29 11.61 2.67
C PHE A 87 0.20 11.57 2.32
N ARG A 88 0.94 12.66 2.54
CA ARG A 88 2.41 12.63 2.52
C ARG A 88 2.96 11.69 3.60
N LYS A 89 2.41 11.73 4.82
CA LYS A 89 2.77 10.77 5.88
C LYS A 89 2.37 9.34 5.56
N ILE A 90 1.23 9.12 4.93
CA ILE A 90 0.84 7.77 4.49
C ILE A 90 1.74 7.27 3.36
N THR A 91 2.22 8.16 2.47
CA THR A 91 3.23 7.83 1.46
C THR A 91 4.52 7.33 2.11
N GLU A 92 5.08 8.10 3.06
CA GLU A 92 6.28 7.71 3.82
C GLU A 92 6.08 6.35 4.53
N ASN A 93 4.95 6.18 5.21
CA ASN A 93 4.62 4.92 5.90
C ASN A 93 4.48 3.76 4.91
N SER A 94 3.92 3.98 3.72
CA SER A 94 3.76 2.96 2.69
C SER A 94 5.11 2.54 2.09
N GLN A 95 6.02 3.49 1.91
CA GLN A 95 7.39 3.19 1.46
C GLN A 95 8.18 2.42 2.53
N ALA A 96 7.95 2.67 3.82
CA ALA A 96 8.51 1.82 4.88
C ALA A 96 7.86 0.43 4.90
N ALA A 97 6.54 0.34 4.73
CA ALA A 97 5.80 -0.91 4.74
C ALA A 97 6.17 -1.83 3.56
N MET A 98 6.40 -1.30 2.36
CA MET A 98 6.82 -2.12 1.22
C MET A 98 8.18 -2.80 1.48
N LEU A 99 9.09 -2.13 2.19
CA LEU A 99 10.37 -2.73 2.60
C LEU A 99 10.18 -3.79 3.68
N HIS A 100 9.27 -3.56 4.62
CA HIS A 100 8.94 -4.54 5.66
C HIS A 100 8.35 -5.84 5.10
N PHE A 101 7.38 -5.73 4.18
CA PHE A 101 6.70 -6.90 3.62
C PHE A 101 7.49 -7.62 2.54
N TYR A 102 8.54 -7.01 1.99
CA TYR A 102 9.35 -7.60 0.93
C TYR A 102 9.87 -8.99 1.30
N SER A 103 9.52 -9.99 0.48
CA SER A 103 9.94 -11.37 0.68
C SER A 103 10.22 -12.08 -0.65
N PRO A 104 11.49 -12.24 -1.04
CA PRO A 104 11.86 -12.98 -2.26
C PRO A 104 11.35 -14.42 -2.31
N PRO A 105 11.35 -15.19 -1.19
CA PRO A 105 10.81 -16.54 -1.19
C PRO A 105 9.29 -16.62 -1.35
N LEU A 106 8.55 -15.56 -0.98
CA LEU A 106 7.08 -15.53 -0.95
C LEU A 106 6.53 -14.19 -1.50
N PRO A 107 6.77 -13.87 -2.77
CA PRO A 107 6.45 -12.54 -3.32
C PRO A 107 4.94 -12.27 -3.40
N GLU A 108 4.12 -13.28 -3.69
CA GLU A 108 2.67 -13.10 -3.69
C GLU A 108 2.12 -12.80 -2.29
N LEU A 109 2.66 -13.46 -1.26
CA LEU A 109 2.28 -13.21 0.12
C LEU A 109 2.70 -11.80 0.53
N ALA A 110 3.91 -11.36 0.16
CA ALA A 110 4.39 -10.01 0.41
C ALA A 110 3.42 -8.94 -0.13
N VAL A 111 2.98 -9.09 -1.38
CA VAL A 111 2.02 -8.17 -2.00
C VAL A 111 0.66 -8.22 -1.29
N LYS A 112 0.15 -9.41 -0.98
CA LYS A 112 -1.14 -9.57 -0.25
C LYS A 112 -1.08 -8.93 1.14
N SER A 113 0.00 -9.14 1.89
CA SER A 113 0.20 -8.53 3.20
C SER A 113 0.30 -7.01 3.10
N PHE A 114 1.05 -6.48 2.13
CA PHE A 114 1.11 -5.04 1.89
C PHE A 114 -0.27 -4.46 1.57
N MET A 115 -1.03 -5.08 0.67
CA MET A 115 -2.35 -4.60 0.28
C MET A 115 -3.37 -4.70 1.43
N THR A 116 -3.25 -5.71 2.28
CA THR A 116 -4.07 -5.85 3.51
C THR A 116 -3.75 -4.74 4.51
N TRP A 117 -2.46 -4.46 4.72
CA TRP A 117 -2.03 -3.33 5.54
C TRP A 117 -2.47 -1.99 4.95
N PHE A 118 -2.35 -1.81 3.64
CA PHE A 118 -2.76 -0.58 2.96
C PHE A 118 -4.28 -0.36 3.05
N HIS A 119 -5.07 -1.42 2.94
CA HIS A 119 -6.53 -1.38 3.09
C HIS A 119 -6.96 -0.87 4.48
N SER A 120 -6.18 -1.10 5.54
CA SER A 120 -6.49 -0.62 6.89
C SER A 120 -6.60 0.91 7.03
N TYR A 121 -6.19 1.67 6.02
CA TYR A 121 -6.44 3.12 5.96
C TYR A 121 -7.87 3.49 5.60
N ILE A 122 -8.77 2.53 5.28
CA ILE A 122 -10.18 2.83 5.03
C ILE A 122 -10.84 3.55 6.22
N THR A 123 -10.32 3.33 7.43
CA THR A 123 -10.78 3.98 8.66
C THR A 123 -9.94 5.18 9.08
N LEU A 124 -9.07 5.73 8.21
CA LEU A 124 -8.13 6.81 8.53
C LEU A 124 -8.74 7.98 9.30
N PHE A 125 -9.96 8.38 8.95
CA PHE A 125 -10.64 9.52 9.56
C PHE A 125 -11.76 9.13 10.54
N SER A 126 -12.03 7.84 10.73
CA SER A 126 -13.10 7.35 11.60
C SER A 126 -12.57 6.72 12.89
N ASP A 127 -11.45 6.01 12.82
CA ASP A 127 -10.87 5.33 13.97
C ASP A 127 -10.05 6.29 14.83
N THR A 128 -10.08 6.04 16.14
CA THR A 128 -9.21 6.72 17.10
C THR A 128 -7.87 6.00 17.23
N CYS A 129 -6.84 6.72 17.66
CA CYS A 129 -5.56 6.12 18.01
C CYS A 129 -5.73 5.10 19.14
N LYS A 130 -5.21 3.88 18.97
CA LYS A 130 -5.32 2.83 19.99
C LYS A 130 -4.66 3.15 21.32
N LYS A 131 -3.58 3.95 21.31
CA LYS A 131 -2.85 4.32 22.53
C LYS A 131 -3.49 5.47 23.29
N CYS A 132 -3.81 6.58 22.62
CA CYS A 132 -4.30 7.79 23.29
C CYS A 132 -5.81 8.01 23.21
N GLY A 133 -6.54 7.22 22.42
CA GLY A 133 -8.00 7.31 22.28
C GLY A 133 -8.51 8.50 21.47
N ASN A 134 -7.65 9.40 21.00
CA ASN A 134 -8.05 10.59 20.25
C ASN A 134 -8.09 10.34 18.73
N HIS A 135 -8.98 11.05 18.03
CA HIS A 135 -9.01 11.10 16.57
C HIS A 135 -7.91 11.95 15.96
N LEU A 136 -7.40 12.95 16.69
CA LEU A 136 -6.37 13.86 16.18
C LEU A 136 -5.25 14.06 17.22
N HIS A 137 -4.03 14.16 16.71
CA HIS A 137 -2.85 14.63 17.43
C HIS A 137 -2.05 15.52 16.49
N CYS A 138 -1.70 16.74 16.93
CA CYS A 138 -1.04 17.74 16.07
C CYS A 138 -1.76 17.97 14.72
N ALA A 139 -3.10 18.00 14.76
CA ALA A 139 -3.99 18.12 13.60
C ALA A 139 -3.85 17.01 12.53
N LEU A 140 -3.28 15.86 12.90
CA LEU A 140 -3.22 14.67 12.05
C LEU A 140 -4.04 13.54 12.69
N PRO A 141 -4.75 12.74 11.87
CA PRO A 141 -5.35 11.50 12.34
C PRO A 141 -4.26 10.47 12.67
N PRO A 142 -4.63 9.28 13.19
CA PRO A 142 -3.69 8.18 13.37
C PRO A 142 -3.19 7.72 12.00
N THR A 143 -2.05 8.27 11.52
CA THR A 143 -1.51 7.97 10.19
C THR A 143 -0.62 6.74 10.16
N TRP A 144 -0.29 6.17 11.31
CA TRP A 144 0.49 4.94 11.37
C TRP A 144 -0.42 3.74 11.60
N ARG A 145 -0.05 2.61 10.99
CA ARG A 145 -0.74 1.33 11.08
C ARG A 145 0.28 0.28 11.48
N ASP A 146 0.01 -0.44 12.56
CA ASP A 146 0.88 -1.54 12.96
C ASP A 146 0.95 -2.58 11.84
N LEU A 147 2.17 -3.00 11.50
CA LEU A 147 2.42 -3.87 10.34
C LEU A 147 1.88 -5.29 10.54
N ARG A 148 1.52 -5.67 11.78
CA ARG A 148 0.98 -6.97 12.13
C ARG A 148 -0.48 -6.90 12.57
N THR A 149 -0.84 -5.98 13.47
CA THR A 149 -2.21 -5.89 14.02
C THR A 149 -3.11 -4.96 13.22
N LEU A 150 -2.54 -4.14 12.32
CA LEU A 150 -3.24 -3.12 11.52
C LEU A 150 -3.84 -1.98 12.37
N GLU A 151 -3.51 -1.93 13.65
CA GLU A 151 -4.11 -0.98 14.56
C GLU A 151 -3.64 0.47 14.26
N PRO A 152 -4.54 1.45 14.38
CA PRO A 152 -4.24 2.86 14.13
C PRO A 152 -3.50 3.53 15.29
N PHE A 153 -2.39 4.21 14.99
CA PHE A 153 -1.66 5.05 15.95
C PHE A 153 -1.26 6.40 15.34
N HIS A 154 -1.16 7.42 16.18
CA HIS A 154 -0.40 8.63 15.84
C HIS A 154 1.10 8.31 15.80
N GLU A 155 1.87 9.15 15.11
CA GLU A 155 3.31 8.97 14.93
C GLU A 155 4.04 8.86 16.28
N GLU A 156 3.67 9.69 17.25
CA GLU A 156 4.25 9.73 18.60
C GLU A 156 3.70 8.62 19.52
N CYS A 157 2.67 7.90 19.08
CA CYS A 157 1.95 6.89 19.85
C CYS A 157 2.36 5.45 19.51
N LYS A 158 3.35 5.24 18.63
CA LYS A 158 3.79 3.90 18.18
C LYS A 158 4.49 3.08 19.27
N LEU A 159 5.04 3.74 20.28
CA LEU A 159 5.86 3.16 21.35
C LEU A 159 5.03 2.63 22.52
#